data_AF-A0A7V9T6V6-F1
#
_entry.id   AF-A0A7V9T6V6-F1
#
_cell.length_a   1.000
_cell.length_b   1.000
_cell.length_c   1.000
_cell.angle_alpha   90.00
_cell.angle_beta   90.00
_cell.angle_gamma   90.00
#
_symmetry.space_group_name_H-M   'P 1'
#
loop_
_entity.id
_entity.type
_entity.pdbx_description
1 polymer ?
#
loop_
_entity_poly.entity_id
_entity_poly.type
_entity_poly.pdbx_seq_one_letter_code
_entity_poly.pdbx_strand_id
1 'polypeptide(L)'
;MRAVGEVIAFVLWVGVLVLIARFVIDWVQVLARSWRPRGVVLVLCEAVYTVTDPPLRALRRVIPPLRLGAVALDLSPMVLLIALYLLQILNGAVFLV
;
A
#
# COMPACT_ATOMS: atom_id res chain seq x y z
N MET A 1 12.83 -20.96 13.97
CA MET A 1 12.85 -19.52 13.60
C MET A 1 11.46 -18.86 13.71
N ARG A 2 10.54 -19.46 14.48
CA ARG A 2 9.12 -19.08 14.51
C ARG A 2 8.87 -17.64 14.96
N ALA A 3 9.57 -17.19 16.01
CA ALA A 3 9.47 -15.81 16.48
C ALA A 3 9.84 -14.78 15.39
N VAL A 4 10.86 -15.07 14.57
CA VAL A 4 11.25 -14.21 13.45
C VAL A 4 10.13 -14.18 12.40
N GLY A 5 9.58 -15.35 12.07
CA GLY A 5 8.46 -15.46 11.14
C GLY A 5 7.21 -14.70 11.60
N GLU A 6 6.91 -14.71 12.90
CA GLU A 6 5.78 -13.97 13.49
C GLU A 6 5.98 -12.46 13.41
N VAL A 7 7.19 -11.96 13.71
CA VAL A 7 7.51 -10.52 13.56
C VAL A 7 7.38 -10.10 12.10
N ILE A 8 7.92 -10.88 11.15
CA ILE A 8 7.79 -10.58 9.71
C ILE A 8 6.32 -10.58 9.29
N ALA A 9 5.55 -11.58 9.71
CA ALA A 9 4.13 -11.66 9.40
C ALA A 9 3.35 -10.45 9.94
N PHE A 10 3.66 -10.00 11.15
CA PHE A 10 3.06 -8.79 11.72
C PHE A 10 3.38 -7.54 10.91
N VAL A 11 4.65 -7.34 10.53
CA VAL A 11 5.06 -6.19 9.70
C VAL A 11 4.39 -6.20 8.34
N LEU A 12 4.32 -7.38 7.68
CA LEU A 12 3.63 -7.52 6.39
C LEU A 12 2.13 -7.22 6.52
N TRP A 13 1.49 -7.70 7.60
CA TRP A 13 0.08 -7.44 7.87
C TRP A 13 -0.19 -5.94 8.10
N VAL A 14 0.66 -5.25 8.87
CA VAL A 14 0.58 -3.79 9.03
C VAL A 14 0.77 -3.10 7.67
N GLY A 15 1.70 -3.57 6.84
CA GLY A 15 1.90 -3.06 5.48
C GLY A 15 0.64 -3.15 4.62
N VAL A 16 -0.08 -4.28 4.68
CA VAL A 16 -1.37 -4.46 3.98
C VAL A 16 -2.41 -3.48 4.51
N LEU A 17 -2.52 -3.31 5.83
CA LEU A 17 -3.46 -2.37 6.43
C LEU A 17 -3.21 -0.93 5.98
N VAL A 18 -1.94 -0.50 5.99
CA VAL A 18 -1.52 0.83 5.55
C VAL A 18 -1.81 1.02 4.05
N LEU A 19 -1.60 0.00 3.23
CA LEU A 19 -1.87 0.06 1.79
C LEU A 19 -3.37 0.14 1.50
N ILE A 20 -4.21 -0.55 2.28
CA ILE A 20 -5.68 -0.40 2.21
C ILE A 20 -6.08 1.03 2.62
N ALA A 21 -5.50 1.58 3.69
CA ALA A 21 -5.75 2.96 4.08
C ALA A 21 -5.39 3.95 2.96
N ARG A 22 -4.24 3.76 2.30
CA ARG A 22 -3.82 4.54 1.11
C ARG A 22 -4.86 4.47 0.01
N PHE A 23 -5.32 3.27 -0.32
CA PHE A 23 -6.33 3.06 -1.34
C PHE A 23 -7.64 3.79 -1.00
N VAL A 24 -8.12 3.69 0.25
CA VAL A 24 -9.31 4.41 0.70
C VAL A 24 -9.13 5.91 0.57
N ILE A 25 -8.00 6.47 1.00
CA ILE A 25 -7.75 7.91 0.90
C ILE A 25 -7.75 8.36 -0.58
N ASP A 26 -7.12 7.59 -1.47
CA ASP A 26 -7.09 7.89 -2.90
C ASP A 26 -8.51 7.94 -3.49
N TRP A 27 -9.37 6.97 -3.15
CA TRP A 27 -10.77 6.97 -3.59
C TRP A 27 -11.58 8.11 -2.99
N VAL A 28 -11.37 8.44 -1.72
CA VAL A 28 -12.02 9.59 -1.09
C VAL A 28 -11.66 10.87 -1.83
N GLN A 29 -10.40 11.07 -2.23
CA GLN A 29 -10.00 12.25 -3.00
C GLN A 29 -10.63 12.30 -4.40
N VAL A 30 -10.77 11.14 -5.06
CA VAL A 30 -11.40 11.04 -6.38
C VAL A 30 -12.91 11.34 -6.31
N LEU A 31 -13.59 10.77 -5.32
CA LEU A 31 -15.04 10.88 -5.12
C LEU A 31 -15.43 12.24 -4.53
N ALA A 32 -14.65 12.75 -3.57
CA ALA A 32 -14.85 14.05 -2.91
C ALA A 32 -13.73 15.02 -3.32
N ARG A 33 -13.78 15.52 -4.56
CA ARG A 33 -12.73 16.40 -5.12
C ARG A 33 -12.49 17.70 -4.35
N SER A 34 -13.47 18.15 -3.56
CA SER A 34 -13.36 19.34 -2.69
C SER A 34 -12.79 19.02 -1.30
N TRP A 35 -12.60 17.74 -0.97
CA TRP A 35 -12.07 17.31 0.31
C TRP A 35 -10.60 17.69 0.44
N ARG A 36 -10.27 18.38 1.54
CA ARG A 36 -8.91 18.74 1.91
C ARG A 36 -8.69 18.30 3.36
N PRO A 37 -7.84 17.29 3.63
CA PRO A 37 -7.60 16.85 4.98
C PRO A 37 -6.98 17.98 5.81
N ARG A 38 -7.42 18.12 7.08
CA ARG A 38 -6.97 19.17 8.00
C ARG A 38 -6.74 18.58 9.40
N GLY A 39 -5.88 19.22 10.18
CA GLY A 39 -5.58 18.80 11.55
C GLY A 39 -5.04 17.37 11.62
N VAL A 40 -5.58 16.57 12.54
CA VAL A 40 -5.12 15.18 12.77
C VAL A 40 -5.27 14.30 11.53
N VAL A 41 -6.34 14.49 10.75
CA VAL A 41 -6.57 13.69 9.54
C VAL A 41 -5.48 13.92 8.49
N LEU A 42 -4.96 15.15 8.38
CA LEU A 42 -3.83 15.46 7.49
C LEU A 42 -2.58 14.70 7.90
N VAL A 43 -2.27 14.67 9.20
CA VAL A 43 -1.10 13.95 9.73
C VAL A 43 -1.20 12.46 9.43
N LEU A 44 -2.38 11.86 9.61
CA LEU A 44 -2.62 10.46 9.28
C LEU A 44 -2.47 10.18 7.78
N CYS A 45 -3.03 11.03 6.92
CA CYS A 45 -2.87 10.88 5.47
C CYS A 45 -1.40 10.95 5.07
N GLU A 46 -0.66 11.94 5.60
CA GLU A 46 0.76 12.12 5.30
C GLU A 46 1.60 10.94 5.79
N ALA A 47 1.30 10.39 6.97
CA ALA A 47 1.97 9.20 7.48
C ALA A 47 1.75 8.00 6.56
N VAL A 48 0.51 7.76 6.14
CA VAL A 48 0.17 6.69 5.18
C VAL A 48 0.92 6.90 3.86
N TYR A 49 0.95 8.13 3.34
CA TYR A 49 1.65 8.46 2.09
C TYR A 49 3.15 8.30 2.21
N THR A 50 3.74 8.72 3.33
CA THR A 50 5.18 8.57 3.58
C THR A 50 5.61 7.11 3.58
N VAL A 51 4.80 6.23 4.17
CA VAL A 51 5.09 4.79 4.22
C VAL A 51 4.84 4.12 2.86
N THR A 52 3.77 4.50 2.15
CA THR A 52 3.38 3.83 0.90
C THR A 52 4.07 4.36 -0.35
N ASP A 53 4.50 5.62 -0.37
CA ASP A 53 5.06 6.24 -1.57
C ASP A 53 6.38 5.62 -2.04
N PRO A 54 7.38 5.34 -1.18
CA PRO A 54 8.64 4.75 -1.64
C PRO A 54 8.45 3.42 -2.41
N PRO A 55 7.71 2.42 -1.91
CA PRO A 55 7.50 1.18 -2.66
C PRO A 55 6.62 1.38 -3.90
N LEU A 56 5.59 2.22 -3.84
CA LEU A 56 4.77 2.53 -5.01
C LEU A 56 5.57 3.24 -6.10
N ARG A 57 6.42 4.20 -5.76
CA ARG A 57 7.30 4.89 -6.72
C ARG A 57 8.31 3.93 -7.35
N ALA A 58 8.88 3.01 -6.58
CA ALA A 58 9.75 1.97 -7.12
C ALA A 58 8.99 1.11 -8.16
N LEU A 59 7.74 0.75 -7.86
CA LEU A 59 6.91 -0.06 -8.73
C LEU A 59 6.45 0.69 -9.99
N ARG A 60 6.10 1.98 -9.87
CA ARG A 60 5.75 2.84 -11.01
C ARG A 60 6.86 3.00 -12.05
N ARG A 61 8.12 2.73 -11.67
CA ARG A 61 9.24 2.70 -12.63
C ARG A 61 9.21 1.47 -13.53
N VAL A 62 8.63 0.37 -13.05
CA VAL A 62 8.53 -0.91 -13.77
C VAL A 62 7.17 -1.04 -14.46
N ILE A 63 6.10 -0.67 -13.76
CA ILE A 63 4.72 -0.77 -14.23
C ILE A 63 4.14 0.65 -14.27
N PRO A 64 4.30 1.37 -15.39
CA PRO A 64 3.77 2.72 -15.50
C PRO A 64 2.23 2.72 -15.43
N PRO A 65 1.62 3.80 -14.91
CA PRO A 65 0.16 3.90 -14.80
C PRO A 65 -0.50 3.82 -16.18
N LEU A 66 -1.58 3.05 -16.27
CA LEU A 66 -2.33 2.90 -17.51
C LEU A 66 -3.20 4.12 -17.74
N ARG A 67 -2.99 4.80 -18.87
CA ARG A 67 -3.81 5.94 -19.28
C ARG A 67 -4.96 5.45 -20.14
N LEU A 68 -6.18 5.68 -19.67
CA LEU A 68 -7.43 5.39 -20.38
C LEU A 68 -8.11 6.72 -20.74
N GLY A 69 -7.76 7.25 -21.91
CA GLY A 69 -8.23 8.56 -22.37
C GLY A 69 -7.77 9.68 -21.45
N ALA A 70 -8.72 10.33 -20.77
CA ALA A 70 -8.46 11.43 -19.83
C ALA A 70 -8.15 10.98 -18.39
N VAL A 71 -8.30 9.69 -18.07
CA VAL A 71 -8.11 9.16 -16.71
C VAL A 71 -6.88 8.25 -16.67
N ALA A 72 -6.03 8.41 -15.65
CA ALA A 72 -4.95 7.49 -15.36
C ALA A 72 -5.36 6.54 -14.23
N LEU A 73 -5.28 5.24 -14.47
CA LEU A 73 -5.50 4.20 -13.47
C LEU A 73 -4.14 3.75 -12.92
N ASP A 74 -3.90 3.96 -11.63
CA ASP A 74 -2.69 3.48 -10.97
C ASP A 74 -2.89 2.05 -10.47
N LEU A 75 -2.24 1.10 -11.16
CA LEU A 75 -2.24 -0.31 -10.77
C LEU A 75 -1.20 -0.64 -9.69
N SER A 76 -0.30 0.30 -9.36
CA SER A 76 0.81 0.07 -8.43
C SER A 76 0.34 -0.38 -7.04
N PRO A 77 -0.72 0.20 -6.43
CA PRO A 77 -1.23 -0.27 -5.15
C PRO A 77 -1.72 -1.73 -5.19
N MET A 78 -2.34 -2.15 -6.30
CA MET A 78 -2.81 -3.54 -6.44
C MET A 78 -1.64 -4.51 -6.57
N VAL A 79 -0.65 -4.15 -7.38
CA VAL A 79 0.54 -5.00 -7.54
C VAL A 79 1.35 -5.07 -6.25
N LEU A 80 1.48 -3.96 -5.51
CA LEU A 80 2.14 -3.97 -4.21
C LEU A 80 1.39 -4.83 -3.18
N LEU A 81 0.06 -4.81 -3.21
CA LEU A 81 -0.77 -5.66 -2.35
C LEU A 81 -0.50 -7.15 -2.64
N ILE A 82 -0.46 -7.53 -3.92
CA ILE A 82 -0.13 -8.90 -4.34
C ILE A 82 1.27 -9.28 -3.86
N ALA A 83 2.26 -8.39 -4.01
CA ALA A 83 3.63 -8.63 -3.55
C ALA A 83 3.69 -8.88 -2.04
N LEU A 84 2.94 -8.12 -1.22
CA LEU A 84 2.87 -8.34 0.22
C LEU A 84 2.26 -9.70 0.58
N TYR A 85 1.20 -10.13 -0.10
CA TYR A 85 0.63 -11.46 0.11
C TYR A 85 1.58 -12.58 -0.28
N LEU A 86 2.30 -12.43 -1.41
CA LEU A 86 3.32 -13.39 -1.81
C LEU A 86 4.43 -13.49 -0.75
N LEU A 87 4.90 -12.36 -0.23
CA LEU A 87 5.87 -12.35 0.87
C LEU A 87 5.34 -13.03 2.13
N GLN A 88 4.04 -12.89 2.43
CA GLN A 88 3.43 -13.52 3.59
C GLN A 88 3.35 -15.04 3.44
N ILE A 89 3.01 -15.54 2.24
CA ILE A 89 3.02 -16.97 1.91
C ILE A 89 4.44 -17.53 2.04
N LEU A 90 5.43 -16.85 1.46
CA LEU A 90 6.84 -17.27 1.51
C LEU A 90 7.36 -17.31 2.95
N ASN A 91 7.07 -16.28 3.74
CA ASN A 91 7.44 -16.24 5.15
C ASN A 91 6.82 -17.41 5.94
N GLY A 92 5.54 -17.70 5.68
CA GLY A 92 4.85 -18.84 6.26
C GLY A 92 5.54 -20.16 5.94
N ALA A 93 5.86 -20.40 4.67
CA ALA A 93 6.50 -21.63 4.22
C ALA A 93 7.93 -21.82 4.75
N VAL A 94 8.67 -20.74 5.00
CA VAL A 94 10.10 -20.80 5.38
C VAL A 94 10.30 -20.76 6.90
N PHE A 95 9.57 -19.89 7.62
CA PHE A 95 9.86 -19.58 9.01
C PHE A 95 8.81 -20.07 10.02
N LEU A 96 7.62 -20.45 9.55
CA LEU A 96 6.49 -20.86 10.40
C LEU A 96 6.12 -22.35 10.26
N VAL A 97 6.81 -23.10 9.38
CA VAL A 97 6.73 -24.57 9.27
C VAL A 97 7.69 -25.24 10.25
#